data_AF-A0A368B0F2-F1
#
_entry.id   AF-A0A368B0F2-F1
#
_cell.length_a   1.000
_cell.length_b   1.000
_cell.length_c   1.000
_cell.angle_alpha   90.00
_cell.angle_beta   90.00
_cell.angle_gamma   90.00
#
_symmetry.space_group_name_H-M   'P 1'
#
loop_
_entity.id
_entity.type
_entity.pdbx_description
1 polymer ?
#
loop_
_entity_poly.entity_id
_entity_poly.type
_entity_poly.pdbx_seq_one_letter_code
_entity_poly.pdbx_strand_id
1 'polypeptide(L)'
;AGQQWGEARLAAPSPPALPDKPQEIEVTSEMIGKAYEYSAWYYRPSEGGMAPDDTIRMILRWNGITQGAKAHAITKVGDIPTDIWFQVKAKGEIPELANDGEPVISMLPIWSFQDVGSNSVGGEVMYIDDVSLMISSPAGPDPLAITNFEIDNDNDEIRLTWNAVLGALYAVDRSTALGGENANEGFWEELDDSIIAEDEESTFIDEGAASLGEPRLFYRVRLISLPE
;
A
#
# COMPACT_ATOMS: atom_id res chain seq x y z
N ALA A 1 17.23 -26.04 21.39
CA ALA A 1 15.79 -25.75 21.52
C ALA A 1 15.63 -24.85 22.73
N GLY A 2 14.90 -23.75 22.60
CA GLY A 2 14.72 -22.74 23.64
C GLY A 2 13.24 -22.41 23.81
N GLN A 3 12.84 -21.99 25.01
CA GLN A 3 11.45 -21.63 25.28
C GLN A 3 11.15 -20.22 24.74
N GLN A 4 9.92 -19.98 24.30
CA GLN A 4 9.52 -18.64 23.94
C GLN A 4 9.41 -17.82 25.23
N TRP A 5 10.22 -16.77 25.33
CA TRP A 5 10.24 -15.86 26.48
C TRP A 5 8.99 -14.97 26.45
N GLY A 6 8.64 -14.50 25.26
CA GLY A 6 7.42 -13.76 25.00
C GLY A 6 7.27 -13.37 23.54
N GLU A 7 6.23 -12.61 23.25
CA GLU A 7 6.04 -11.96 21.95
C GLU A 7 5.37 -10.61 22.12
N ALA A 8 5.76 -9.67 21.27
CA ALA A 8 4.98 -8.48 21.02
C ALA A 8 4.09 -8.70 19.81
N ARG A 9 2.90 -8.09 19.85
CA ARG A 9 1.88 -8.15 18.82
C ARG A 9 1.37 -6.75 18.53
N LEU A 10 0.69 -6.61 17.39
CA LEU A 10 -0.10 -5.42 17.11
C LEU A 10 -1.15 -5.20 18.21
N ALA A 11 -1.38 -3.93 18.55
CA ALA A 11 -2.50 -3.54 19.39
C ALA A 11 -3.80 -3.91 18.68
N ALA A 12 -4.69 -4.66 19.33
CA ALA A 12 -5.96 -5.04 18.72
C ALA A 12 -7.03 -3.96 19.01
N PRO A 13 -7.75 -3.44 17.99
CA PRO A 13 -7.52 -3.61 16.56
C PRO A 13 -6.44 -2.67 16.01
N SER A 14 -5.58 -3.16 15.10
CA SER A 14 -4.57 -2.35 14.40
C SER A 14 -4.91 -2.26 12.93
N PRO A 15 -5.32 -1.10 12.40
CA PRO A 15 -5.56 -0.95 10.97
C PRO A 15 -4.28 -1.18 10.12
N PRO A 16 -4.39 -1.75 8.91
CA PRO A 16 -5.55 -2.48 8.40
C PRO A 16 -5.63 -3.86 9.07
N ALA A 17 -6.77 -4.19 9.68
CA ALA A 17 -7.01 -5.48 10.31
C ALA A 17 -8.33 -6.10 9.88
N LEU A 18 -8.37 -7.44 9.84
CA LEU A 18 -9.60 -8.18 9.56
C LEU A 18 -10.63 -7.99 10.69
N PRO A 19 -11.94 -7.87 10.37
CA PRO A 19 -13.00 -7.67 11.37
C PRO A 19 -13.07 -8.75 12.46
N ASP A 20 -12.80 -10.01 12.09
CA ASP A 20 -12.82 -11.17 12.97
C ASP A 20 -11.43 -11.50 13.57
N LYS A 21 -10.36 -10.98 12.96
CA LYS A 21 -8.98 -11.21 13.38
C LYS A 21 -8.21 -9.89 13.51
N PRO A 22 -8.43 -9.14 14.61
CA PRO A 22 -7.99 -7.74 14.77
C PRO A 22 -6.47 -7.52 14.87
N GLN A 23 -5.68 -8.60 14.85
CA GLN A 23 -4.21 -8.57 14.84
C GLN A 23 -3.62 -9.02 13.50
N GLU A 24 -4.46 -9.46 12.56
CA GLU A 24 -4.03 -9.90 11.24
C GLU A 24 -4.24 -8.79 10.23
N ILE A 25 -3.22 -8.54 9.42
CA ILE A 25 -3.24 -7.58 8.33
C ILE A 25 -3.85 -8.27 7.11
N GLU A 26 -4.83 -7.62 6.48
CA GLU A 26 -5.43 -8.10 5.24
C GLU A 26 -4.40 -8.19 4.10
N VAL A 27 -4.48 -9.27 3.32
CA VAL A 27 -3.69 -9.48 2.11
C VAL A 27 -4.66 -9.55 0.93
N THR A 28 -4.54 -8.59 0.02
CA THR A 28 -5.33 -8.59 -1.22
C THR A 28 -4.65 -9.41 -2.31
N SER A 29 -5.39 -9.77 -3.35
CA SER A 29 -4.84 -10.51 -4.51
C SER A 29 -3.68 -9.76 -5.19
N GLU A 30 -3.69 -8.42 -5.19
CA GLU A 30 -2.63 -7.60 -5.79
C GLU A 30 -1.29 -7.64 -5.02
N MET A 31 -1.34 -8.00 -3.74
CA MET A 31 -0.18 -8.15 -2.88
C MET A 31 0.53 -9.50 -3.06
N ILE A 32 -0.13 -10.50 -3.63
CA ILE A 32 0.43 -11.83 -3.84
C ILE A 32 1.65 -11.78 -4.77
N GLY A 33 2.72 -12.48 -4.41
CA GLY A 33 3.99 -12.49 -5.14
C GLY A 33 4.79 -11.18 -5.04
N LYS A 34 4.30 -10.18 -4.29
CA LYS A 34 5.03 -8.94 -4.05
C LYS A 34 6.05 -9.09 -2.94
N ALA A 35 7.13 -8.34 -3.07
CA ALA A 35 8.10 -8.22 -2.00
C ALA A 35 7.51 -7.42 -0.83
N TYR A 36 7.93 -7.78 0.37
CA TYR A 36 7.79 -6.90 1.54
C TYR A 36 9.15 -6.62 2.14
N GLU A 37 9.25 -5.46 2.77
CA GLU A 37 10.39 -5.01 3.53
C GLU A 37 9.94 -4.75 4.97
N TYR A 38 10.78 -5.18 5.92
CA TYR A 38 10.57 -5.00 7.34
C TYR A 38 11.75 -4.24 7.93
N SER A 39 11.47 -3.35 8.87
CA SER A 39 12.47 -2.81 9.78
C SER A 39 11.90 -2.58 11.16
N ALA A 40 12.74 -2.68 12.18
CA ALA A 40 12.44 -2.18 13.51
C ALA A 40 13.72 -1.81 14.24
N TRP A 41 13.58 -0.94 15.24
CA TRP A 41 14.65 -0.61 16.15
C TRP A 41 14.49 -1.42 17.44
N TYR A 42 15.59 -1.98 17.91
CA TYR A 42 15.66 -2.73 19.17
C TYR A 42 16.63 -2.04 20.13
N TYR A 43 16.28 -2.01 21.41
CA TYR A 43 17.15 -1.52 22.47
C TYR A 43 17.31 -2.59 23.54
N ARG A 44 18.57 -2.95 23.78
CA ARG A 44 18.98 -3.89 24.82
C ARG A 44 19.65 -3.12 25.97
N PRO A 45 19.06 -3.07 27.17
CA PRO A 45 19.74 -2.49 28.34
C PRO A 45 20.99 -3.30 28.71
N SER A 46 22.04 -2.62 29.20
CA SER A 46 23.22 -3.30 29.78
C SER A 46 22.90 -3.99 31.11
N GLU A 47 21.95 -3.45 31.89
CA GLU A 47 21.45 -4.03 33.13
C GLU A 47 20.01 -4.52 32.94
N GLY A 48 19.74 -5.77 33.31
CA GLY A 48 18.40 -6.37 33.17
C GLY A 48 17.98 -6.64 31.73
N GLY A 49 18.87 -6.54 30.74
CA GLY A 49 18.59 -6.94 29.36
C GLY A 49 18.60 -8.46 29.17
N MET A 50 18.00 -8.91 28.06
CA MET A 50 18.05 -10.32 27.64
C MET A 50 19.48 -10.88 27.55
N ALA A 51 19.62 -12.20 27.72
CA ALA A 51 20.91 -12.87 27.74
C ALA A 51 21.57 -12.86 26.35
N PRO A 52 22.90 -12.79 26.23
CA PRO A 52 23.57 -12.69 24.93
C PRO A 52 23.31 -13.87 23.97
N ASP A 53 23.02 -15.06 24.49
CA ASP A 53 22.73 -16.27 23.72
C ASP A 53 21.28 -16.34 23.21
N ASP A 54 20.39 -15.50 23.74
CA ASP A 54 19.00 -15.39 23.31
C ASP A 54 18.87 -14.86 21.88
N THR A 55 17.66 -14.95 21.34
CA THR A 55 17.39 -14.54 19.95
C THR A 55 16.12 -13.71 19.84
N ILE A 56 16.18 -12.63 19.07
CA ILE A 56 15.00 -11.91 18.58
C ILE A 56 14.72 -12.28 17.12
N ARG A 57 13.46 -12.22 16.70
CA ARG A 57 13.05 -12.38 15.30
C ARG A 57 11.67 -11.82 15.04
N MET A 58 11.43 -11.43 13.79
CA MET A 58 10.07 -11.22 13.29
C MET A 58 9.58 -12.54 12.68
N ILE A 59 8.33 -12.91 12.96
CA ILE A 59 7.64 -14.05 12.36
C ILE A 59 6.41 -13.54 11.64
N LEU A 60 6.21 -13.96 10.39
CA LEU A 60 4.97 -13.79 9.64
C LEU A 60 4.25 -15.14 9.56
N ARG A 61 3.03 -15.19 10.05
CA ARG A 61 2.13 -16.34 9.87
C ARG A 61 1.10 -16.01 8.80
N TRP A 62 1.05 -16.83 7.76
CA TRP A 62 0.06 -16.72 6.69
C TRP A 62 -1.27 -17.26 7.19
N ASN A 63 -2.35 -16.48 7.07
CA ASN A 63 -3.69 -16.82 7.56
C ASN A 63 -3.74 -17.15 9.07
N GLY A 64 -2.76 -16.67 9.86
CA GLY A 64 -2.58 -16.99 11.28
C GLY A 64 -1.97 -18.38 11.57
N ILE A 65 -1.64 -19.15 10.52
CA ILE A 65 -1.18 -20.54 10.64
C ILE A 65 0.28 -20.59 11.06
N THR A 66 0.58 -21.41 12.08
CA THR A 66 1.94 -21.54 12.61
C THR A 66 2.84 -22.38 11.69
N GLN A 67 2.31 -23.44 11.08
CA GLN A 67 3.07 -24.25 10.14
C GLN A 67 3.32 -23.46 8.85
N GLY A 68 4.55 -23.52 8.34
CA GLY A 68 4.95 -22.74 7.16
C GLY A 68 5.17 -21.24 7.42
N ALA A 69 5.06 -20.78 8.66
CA ALA A 69 5.39 -19.41 9.05
C ALA A 69 6.84 -19.05 8.67
N LYS A 70 7.07 -17.80 8.29
CA LYS A 70 8.40 -17.31 7.90
C LYS A 70 9.00 -16.49 9.04
N ALA A 71 10.21 -16.86 9.46
CA ALA A 71 11.00 -16.09 10.40
C ALA A 71 12.04 -15.25 9.66
N HIS A 72 12.17 -13.98 10.04
CA HIS A 72 13.15 -13.06 9.49
C HIS A 72 13.90 -12.33 10.59
N ALA A 73 14.99 -11.65 10.19
CA ALA A 73 15.84 -10.85 11.07
C ALA A 73 16.19 -11.59 12.37
N ILE A 74 16.58 -12.87 12.22
CA ILE A 74 16.96 -13.72 13.34
C ILE A 74 18.31 -13.20 13.86
N THR A 75 18.27 -12.50 14.98
CA THR A 75 19.42 -11.79 15.53
C THR A 75 19.70 -12.30 16.93
N LYS A 76 20.95 -12.73 17.19
CA LYS A 76 21.36 -13.05 18.56
C LYS A 76 21.41 -11.77 19.36
N VAL A 77 20.89 -11.82 20.57
CA VAL A 77 20.85 -10.67 21.48
C VAL A 77 22.27 -10.16 21.80
N GLY A 78 23.26 -11.05 21.82
CA GLY A 78 24.67 -10.70 22.00
C GLY A 78 25.26 -9.85 20.87
N ASP A 79 24.66 -9.86 19.67
CA ASP A 79 25.09 -9.04 18.53
C ASP A 79 24.49 -7.63 18.58
N ILE A 80 23.52 -7.38 19.48
CA ILE A 80 22.92 -6.07 19.71
C ILE A 80 23.77 -5.33 20.75
N PRO A 81 24.33 -4.15 20.41
CA PRO A 81 25.03 -3.32 21.38
C PRO A 81 24.12 -2.93 22.55
N THR A 82 24.66 -2.93 23.76
CA THR A 82 23.90 -2.48 24.93
C THR A 82 23.78 -0.96 24.97
N ASP A 83 22.66 -0.47 25.47
CA ASP A 83 22.35 0.94 25.68
C ASP A 83 22.35 1.82 24.41
N ILE A 84 22.19 1.19 23.25
CA ILE A 84 22.13 1.84 21.95
C ILE A 84 21.00 1.20 21.13
N TRP A 85 20.22 2.03 20.45
CA TRP A 85 19.23 1.56 19.48
C TRP A 85 19.91 0.91 18.27
N PHE A 86 19.52 -0.32 17.95
CA PHE A 86 20.04 -1.11 16.84
C PHE A 86 18.93 -1.45 15.86
N GLN A 87 19.12 -1.12 14.59
CA GLN A 87 18.13 -1.39 13.57
C GLN A 87 18.31 -2.77 12.96
N VAL A 88 17.24 -3.56 12.92
CA VAL A 88 17.15 -4.77 12.11
C VAL A 88 16.33 -4.50 10.86
N LYS A 89 16.68 -5.20 9.77
CA LYS A 89 15.94 -5.16 8.51
C LYS A 89 15.75 -6.56 7.96
N ALA A 90 14.66 -6.77 7.24
CA ALA A 90 14.43 -7.98 6.48
C ALA A 90 13.63 -7.69 5.22
N LYS A 91 13.60 -8.69 4.34
CA LYS A 91 12.69 -8.73 3.19
C LYS A 91 12.16 -10.14 2.99
N GLY A 92 11.08 -10.24 2.23
CA GLY A 92 10.53 -11.50 1.76
C GLY A 92 9.51 -11.26 0.67
N GLU A 93 8.73 -12.29 0.35
CA GLU A 93 7.68 -12.25 -0.67
C GLU A 93 6.41 -12.89 -0.10
N ILE A 94 5.26 -12.32 -0.44
CA ILE A 94 3.95 -12.84 -0.01
C ILE A 94 3.63 -14.07 -0.87
N PRO A 95 3.50 -15.28 -0.29
CA PRO A 95 3.23 -16.47 -1.06
C PRO A 95 1.78 -16.50 -1.55
N GLU A 96 1.53 -17.20 -2.65
CA GLU A 96 0.19 -17.44 -3.18
C GLU A 96 -0.67 -18.27 -2.22
N LEU A 97 -0.09 -19.35 -1.68
CA LEU A 97 -0.77 -20.30 -0.80
C LEU A 97 -0.15 -20.31 0.59
N ALA A 98 -1.00 -20.42 1.61
CA ALA A 98 -0.60 -20.76 2.96
C ALA A 98 -0.26 -22.26 3.06
N ASN A 99 0.19 -22.69 4.24
CA ASN A 99 0.68 -24.06 4.43
C ASN A 99 -0.42 -25.13 4.34
N ASP A 100 -1.68 -24.76 4.53
CA ASP A 100 -2.84 -25.62 4.34
C ASP A 100 -3.25 -25.78 2.86
N GLY A 101 -2.61 -25.04 1.95
CA GLY A 101 -2.92 -25.05 0.52
C GLY A 101 -3.99 -24.05 0.11
N GLU A 102 -4.53 -23.27 1.04
CA GLU A 102 -5.51 -22.22 0.76
C GLU A 102 -4.82 -20.91 0.38
N PRO A 103 -5.47 -20.03 -0.41
CA PRO A 103 -4.92 -18.71 -0.73
C PRO A 103 -4.60 -17.88 0.51
N VAL A 104 -3.49 -17.13 0.47
CA VAL A 104 -3.17 -16.17 1.53
C VAL A 104 -4.11 -14.97 1.44
N ILE A 105 -4.86 -14.74 2.51
CA ILE A 105 -5.80 -13.60 2.65
C ILE A 105 -5.46 -12.71 3.84
N SER A 106 -4.54 -13.16 4.70
CA SER A 106 -4.03 -12.35 5.80
C SER A 106 -2.63 -12.73 6.25
N MET A 107 -1.98 -11.82 6.96
CA MET A 107 -0.72 -12.09 7.64
C MET A 107 -0.75 -11.62 9.10
N LEU A 108 -0.23 -12.45 10.00
CA LEU A 108 -0.04 -12.11 11.41
C LEU A 108 1.45 -11.86 11.69
N PRO A 109 1.87 -10.60 11.89
CA PRO A 109 3.22 -10.29 12.35
C PRO A 109 3.37 -10.55 13.86
N ILE A 110 4.49 -11.15 14.23
CA ILE A 110 4.85 -11.47 15.62
C ILE A 110 6.31 -11.10 15.83
N TRP A 111 6.61 -10.28 16.84
CA TRP A 111 7.99 -10.06 17.29
C TRP A 111 8.28 -10.99 18.44
N SER A 112 9.07 -12.03 18.14
CA SER A 112 9.36 -13.12 19.06
C SER A 112 10.68 -12.87 19.79
N PHE A 113 10.64 -13.06 21.10
CA PHE A 113 11.79 -13.05 22.00
C PHE A 113 11.98 -14.48 22.50
N GLN A 114 13.06 -15.14 22.08
CA GLN A 114 13.33 -16.53 22.42
C GLN A 114 14.45 -16.61 23.44
N ASP A 115 14.16 -17.28 24.57
CA ASP A 115 15.15 -17.74 25.52
C ASP A 115 15.82 -18.98 24.95
N VAL A 116 17.09 -18.86 24.62
CA VAL A 116 17.90 -19.97 24.12
C VAL A 116 18.57 -20.64 25.30
N GLY A 117 18.29 -21.94 25.49
CA GLY A 117 18.86 -22.70 26.61
C GLY A 117 17.93 -22.80 27.81
N SER A 118 16.80 -22.08 27.83
CA SER A 118 15.78 -22.14 28.89
C SER A 118 16.36 -21.76 30.25
N ASN A 119 17.14 -20.69 30.26
CA ASN A 119 17.94 -20.24 31.41
C ASN A 119 17.53 -18.84 31.90
N SER A 120 16.44 -18.28 31.37
CA SER A 120 15.86 -17.03 31.85
C SER A 120 15.62 -17.04 33.36
N VAL A 121 15.95 -15.94 34.02
CA VAL A 121 15.67 -15.72 35.45
C VAL A 121 14.33 -15.00 35.65
N GLY A 122 13.83 -14.30 34.63
CA GLY A 122 12.57 -13.56 34.65
C GLY A 122 12.78 -12.09 35.03
N GLY A 123 12.08 -11.19 34.33
CA GLY A 123 12.19 -9.74 34.51
C GLY A 123 13.20 -9.07 33.57
N GLU A 124 13.86 -9.83 32.70
CA GLU A 124 14.67 -9.30 31.61
C GLU A 124 13.83 -8.41 30.68
N VAL A 125 14.45 -7.45 30.00
CA VAL A 125 13.71 -6.54 29.11
C VAL A 125 14.41 -6.37 27.77
N MET A 126 13.59 -6.11 26.76
CA MET A 126 13.98 -5.70 25.42
C MET A 126 12.92 -4.72 24.93
N TYR A 127 13.35 -3.59 24.37
CA TYR A 127 12.43 -2.61 23.80
C TYR A 127 12.48 -2.70 22.28
N ILE A 128 11.32 -2.47 21.66
CA ILE A 128 11.16 -2.40 20.23
C ILE A 128 10.43 -1.09 19.91
N ASP A 129 10.87 -0.39 18.87
CA ASP A 129 10.24 0.85 18.41
C ASP A 129 10.39 1.01 16.89
N ASP A 130 9.67 1.98 16.32
CA ASP A 130 9.76 2.38 14.91
C ASP A 130 9.65 1.17 13.95
N VAL A 131 8.65 0.33 14.23
CA VAL A 131 8.32 -0.85 13.44
C VAL A 131 7.70 -0.44 12.11
N SER A 132 8.26 -0.94 11.01
CA SER A 132 7.72 -0.77 9.66
C SER A 132 7.64 -2.12 8.96
N LEU A 133 6.50 -2.39 8.34
CA LEU A 133 6.30 -3.47 7.38
C LEU A 133 5.66 -2.85 6.14
N MET A 134 6.41 -2.83 5.05
CA MET A 134 6.03 -2.21 3.79
C MET A 134 5.92 -3.28 2.73
N ILE A 135 4.77 -3.38 2.08
CA ILE A 135 4.56 -4.25 0.92
C ILE A 135 4.78 -3.38 -0.30
N SER A 136 5.64 -3.81 -1.22
CA SER A 136 5.75 -3.18 -2.54
C SER A 136 4.52 -3.56 -3.37
N SER A 137 3.37 -2.97 -3.07
CA SER A 137 2.18 -3.04 -3.91
C SER A 137 2.49 -2.42 -5.27
N PRO A 138 1.78 -2.74 -6.37
CA PRO A 138 1.83 -1.85 -7.53
C PRO A 138 1.43 -0.42 -7.08
N ALA A 139 1.85 0.59 -7.83
CA ALA A 139 1.22 1.90 -7.69
C ALA A 139 -0.30 1.71 -7.73
N GLY A 140 -1.04 2.48 -6.92
CA GLY A 140 -2.50 2.56 -7.10
C GLY A 140 -2.82 2.89 -8.56
N PRO A 141 -4.08 2.69 -9.01
CA PRO A 141 -4.47 3.05 -10.37
C PRO A 141 -3.95 4.45 -10.68
N ASP A 142 -3.34 4.61 -11.86
CA ASP A 142 -2.77 5.89 -12.25
C ASP A 142 -3.84 6.97 -12.02
N PRO A 143 -3.49 8.09 -11.36
CA PRO A 143 -4.46 9.15 -11.14
C PRO A 143 -5.06 9.54 -12.50
N LEU A 144 -6.38 9.75 -12.54
CA LEU A 144 -7.06 10.16 -13.78
C LEU A 144 -6.32 11.36 -14.38
N ALA A 145 -5.86 11.18 -15.61
CA ALA A 145 -5.05 12.14 -16.33
C ALA A 145 -5.39 12.08 -17.82
N ILE A 146 -5.48 13.26 -18.45
CA ILE A 146 -5.46 13.34 -19.91
C ILE A 146 -4.05 12.92 -20.35
N THR A 147 -3.95 11.79 -21.04
CA THR A 147 -2.70 11.17 -21.48
C THR A 147 -2.29 11.63 -22.88
N ASN A 148 -3.27 12.04 -23.71
CA ASN A 148 -3.03 12.61 -25.02
C ASN A 148 -3.98 13.78 -25.32
N PHE A 149 -3.48 14.75 -26.07
CA PHE A 149 -4.23 15.93 -26.50
C PHE A 149 -3.81 16.28 -27.94
N GLU A 150 -4.75 16.21 -28.87
CA GLU A 150 -4.52 16.48 -30.30
C GLU A 150 -5.43 17.63 -30.77
N ILE A 151 -4.87 18.52 -31.59
CA ILE A 151 -5.61 19.58 -32.28
C ILE A 151 -5.57 19.27 -33.77
N ASP A 152 -6.72 18.97 -34.36
CA ASP A 152 -6.89 18.67 -35.77
C ASP A 152 -7.60 19.85 -36.46
N ASN A 153 -6.82 20.80 -36.97
CA ASN A 153 -7.36 21.99 -37.63
C ASN A 153 -8.01 21.69 -38.99
N ASP A 154 -7.67 20.57 -39.62
CA ASP A 154 -8.20 20.21 -40.94
C ASP A 154 -9.64 19.68 -40.81
N ASN A 155 -9.92 18.93 -39.74
CA ASN A 155 -11.26 18.43 -39.42
C ASN A 155 -12.02 19.32 -38.42
N ASP A 156 -11.40 20.39 -37.93
CA ASP A 156 -11.94 21.31 -36.93
C ASP A 156 -12.28 20.63 -35.60
N GLU A 157 -11.35 19.85 -35.04
CA GLU A 157 -11.57 19.02 -33.86
C GLU A 157 -10.45 19.17 -32.82
N ILE A 158 -10.80 18.99 -31.55
CA ILE A 158 -9.84 18.71 -30.48
C ILE A 158 -10.13 17.32 -29.91
N ARG A 159 -9.12 16.45 -29.86
CA ARG A 159 -9.24 15.10 -29.30
C ARG A 159 -8.48 15.00 -27.98
N LEU A 160 -9.11 14.41 -26.98
CA LEU A 160 -8.48 14.14 -25.69
C LEU A 160 -8.62 12.67 -25.36
N THR A 161 -7.53 12.06 -24.96
CA THR A 161 -7.48 10.70 -24.46
C THR A 161 -7.05 10.72 -22.99
N TRP A 162 -7.65 9.86 -22.16
CA TRP A 162 -7.29 9.69 -20.76
C TRP A 162 -7.21 8.22 -20.38
N ASN A 163 -6.45 7.93 -19.31
CA ASN A 163 -6.47 6.62 -18.67
C ASN A 163 -7.84 6.38 -18.01
N ALA A 164 -8.51 5.31 -18.38
CA ALA A 164 -9.87 5.00 -17.99
C ALA A 164 -9.97 3.67 -17.25
N VAL A 165 -11.01 3.52 -16.46
CA VAL A 165 -11.41 2.25 -15.85
C VAL A 165 -12.54 1.68 -16.70
N LEU A 166 -12.34 0.49 -17.26
CA LEU A 166 -13.34 -0.20 -18.06
C LEU A 166 -14.71 -0.22 -17.35
N GLY A 167 -15.74 0.29 -18.03
CA GLY A 167 -17.12 0.37 -17.53
C GLY A 167 -17.42 1.57 -16.61
N ALA A 168 -16.44 2.40 -16.27
CA ALA A 168 -16.67 3.61 -15.48
C ALA A 168 -17.30 4.72 -16.33
N LEU A 169 -18.07 5.59 -15.66
CA LEU A 169 -18.75 6.74 -16.25
C LEU A 169 -17.91 8.01 -16.04
N TYR A 170 -17.67 8.76 -17.11
CA TYR A 170 -16.87 9.98 -17.13
C TYR A 170 -17.65 11.17 -17.71
N ALA A 171 -17.22 12.36 -17.31
CA ALA A 171 -17.63 13.63 -17.91
C ALA A 171 -16.42 14.43 -18.40
N VAL A 172 -16.60 15.18 -19.48
CA VAL A 172 -15.63 16.11 -20.06
C VAL A 172 -16.20 17.52 -20.01
N ASP A 173 -15.45 18.45 -19.43
CA ASP A 173 -15.80 19.87 -19.41
C ASP A 173 -14.71 20.72 -20.07
N ARG A 174 -15.12 21.88 -20.59
CA ARG A 174 -14.25 22.89 -21.21
C ARG A 174 -14.41 24.25 -20.55
N SER A 175 -13.33 25.02 -20.47
CA SER A 175 -13.33 26.41 -20.00
C SER A 175 -12.42 27.27 -20.88
N THR A 176 -12.73 28.56 -20.99
CA THR A 176 -11.89 29.54 -21.73
C THR A 176 -10.96 30.34 -20.81
N ALA A 177 -11.10 30.23 -19.49
CA ALA A 177 -10.36 31.07 -18.54
C ALA A 177 -9.85 30.36 -17.27
N LEU A 178 -9.95 29.02 -17.19
CA LEU A 178 -9.46 28.20 -16.06
C LEU A 178 -9.91 28.71 -14.68
N GLY A 179 -11.17 29.14 -14.57
CA GLY A 179 -11.75 29.60 -13.31
C GLY A 179 -12.51 28.48 -12.58
N GLY A 180 -12.64 28.58 -11.26
CA GLY A 180 -13.39 27.59 -10.47
C GLY A 180 -14.90 27.62 -10.73
N GLU A 181 -15.68 26.84 -9.97
CA GLU A 181 -17.15 26.67 -10.12
C GLU A 181 -18.01 27.95 -9.91
N ASN A 182 -17.39 29.14 -9.77
CA ASN A 182 -18.09 30.41 -9.53
C ASN A 182 -18.26 31.23 -10.82
N ALA A 183 -19.45 31.80 -11.02
CA ALA A 183 -19.87 32.51 -12.23
C ALA A 183 -19.04 33.75 -12.66
N ASN A 184 -18.07 34.20 -11.84
CA ASN A 184 -17.22 35.36 -12.14
C ASN A 184 -15.80 34.98 -12.62
N GLU A 185 -15.47 33.69 -12.66
CA GLU A 185 -14.17 33.18 -13.11
C GLU A 185 -14.40 31.94 -13.99
N GLY A 186 -14.19 32.05 -15.30
CA GLY A 186 -14.01 30.93 -16.23
C GLY A 186 -14.91 29.70 -16.06
N PHE A 187 -16.21 29.87 -16.27
CA PHE A 187 -17.22 28.80 -16.28
C PHE A 187 -16.74 27.55 -17.02
N TRP A 188 -16.89 26.40 -16.37
CA TRP A 188 -16.73 25.08 -17.01
C TRP A 188 -18.04 24.71 -17.68
N GLU A 189 -18.03 24.68 -19.00
CA GLU A 189 -19.09 24.13 -19.82
C GLU A 189 -18.93 22.61 -19.86
N GLU A 190 -19.96 21.88 -19.43
CA GLU A 190 -20.03 20.44 -19.59
C GLU A 190 -20.28 20.11 -21.07
N LEU A 191 -19.39 19.34 -21.68
CA LEU A 191 -19.50 18.92 -23.07
C LEU A 191 -20.24 17.59 -23.19
N ASP A 192 -19.94 16.65 -22.30
CA ASP A 192 -20.59 15.34 -22.20
C ASP A 192 -20.38 14.78 -20.78
N ASP A 193 -21.42 14.21 -20.17
CA ASP A 193 -21.39 13.56 -18.85
C ASP A 193 -21.76 12.06 -18.90
N SER A 194 -21.86 11.51 -20.10
CA SER A 194 -22.43 10.19 -20.38
C SER A 194 -21.43 9.18 -20.94
N ILE A 195 -20.12 9.45 -20.82
CA ILE A 195 -19.06 8.65 -21.44
C ILE A 195 -18.78 7.41 -20.60
N ILE A 196 -19.24 6.24 -21.06
CA ILE A 196 -18.89 4.95 -20.47
C ILE A 196 -17.61 4.45 -21.12
N ALA A 197 -16.58 4.17 -20.33
CA ALA A 197 -15.31 3.65 -20.84
C ALA A 197 -15.46 2.21 -21.33
N GLU A 198 -15.01 1.95 -22.56
CA GLU A 198 -15.04 0.63 -23.19
C GLU A 198 -13.69 -0.09 -23.13
N ASP A 199 -12.63 0.58 -22.65
CA ASP A 199 -11.27 0.06 -22.49
C ASP A 199 -10.54 0.76 -21.32
N GLU A 200 -9.25 0.45 -21.13
CA GLU A 200 -8.33 1.11 -20.19
C GLU A 200 -7.93 2.53 -20.64
N GLU A 201 -8.32 2.94 -21.85
CA GLU A 201 -8.23 4.31 -22.34
C GLU A 201 -9.56 4.72 -22.97
N SER A 202 -9.94 5.98 -22.77
CA SER A 202 -11.12 6.58 -23.40
C SER A 202 -10.73 7.83 -24.15
N THR A 203 -11.42 8.11 -25.25
CA THR A 203 -11.19 9.30 -26.09
C THR A 203 -12.50 10.05 -26.29
N PHE A 204 -12.43 11.38 -26.21
CA PHE A 204 -13.51 12.31 -26.54
C PHE A 204 -13.06 13.24 -27.67
N ILE A 205 -14.00 13.64 -28.52
CA ILE A 205 -13.78 14.57 -29.64
C ILE A 205 -14.69 15.78 -29.44
N ASP A 206 -14.08 16.96 -29.28
CA ASP A 206 -14.77 18.25 -29.25
C ASP A 206 -14.80 18.83 -30.67
N GLU A 207 -15.88 18.53 -31.40
CA GLU A 207 -16.09 19.00 -32.77
C GLU A 207 -16.34 20.52 -32.81
N GLY A 208 -15.72 21.20 -33.78
CA GLY A 208 -15.79 22.66 -33.93
C GLY A 208 -14.86 23.44 -33.02
N ALA A 209 -14.13 22.78 -32.12
CA ALA A 209 -13.36 23.46 -31.08
C ALA A 209 -12.10 24.17 -31.59
N ALA A 210 -11.49 23.66 -32.67
CA ALA A 210 -10.27 24.23 -33.21
C ALA A 210 -10.51 25.61 -33.86
N SER A 211 -11.74 25.88 -34.34
CA SER A 211 -12.14 27.13 -34.99
C SER A 211 -12.90 28.12 -34.11
N LEU A 212 -13.07 27.84 -32.81
CA LEU A 212 -13.82 28.70 -31.88
C LEU A 212 -13.30 30.13 -31.77
N GLY A 213 -12.05 30.40 -32.20
CA GLY A 213 -11.44 31.72 -32.11
C GLY A 213 -11.10 32.15 -30.68
N GLU A 214 -11.25 31.24 -29.72
CA GLU A 214 -10.86 31.45 -28.33
C GLU A 214 -9.34 31.40 -28.20
N PRO A 215 -8.71 32.35 -27.47
CA PRO A 215 -7.26 32.40 -27.36
C PRO A 215 -6.68 31.24 -26.53
N ARG A 216 -7.51 30.59 -25.69
CA ARG A 216 -7.16 29.45 -24.85
C ARG A 216 -8.40 28.60 -24.58
N LEU A 217 -8.21 27.29 -24.61
CA LEU A 217 -9.19 26.31 -24.16
C LEU A 217 -8.53 25.44 -23.09
N PHE A 218 -9.28 25.15 -22.04
CA PHE A 218 -8.89 24.27 -20.94
C PHE A 218 -9.89 23.14 -20.86
N TYR A 219 -9.40 21.93 -20.59
CA TYR A 219 -10.24 20.76 -20.49
C TYR A 219 -9.99 20.06 -19.16
N ARG A 220 -11.03 19.43 -18.63
CA ARG A 220 -10.91 18.48 -17.52
C ARG A 220 -11.78 17.27 -17.79
N VAL A 221 -11.29 16.12 -17.33
CA VAL A 221 -12.06 14.88 -17.28
C VAL A 221 -12.40 14.61 -15.82
N ARG A 222 -13.65 14.24 -15.53
CA ARG A 222 -14.13 13.86 -14.21
C ARG A 222 -14.58 12.42 -14.23
N LEU A 223 -14.18 11.64 -13.24
CA LEU A 223 -14.82 10.36 -12.94
C LEU A 223 -16.15 10.64 -12.22
N ILE A 224 -17.25 10.14 -12.77
CA ILE A 224 -18.60 10.29 -12.21
C ILE A 224 -18.96 9.09 -11.34
N SER A 225 -18.78 7.88 -11.86
CA SER A 225 -18.97 6.65 -11.10
C SER A 225 -18.11 5.51 -11.64
N LEU A 226 -17.75 4.57 -10.78
CA LEU A 226 -17.16 3.30 -11.16
C LEU A 226 -18.27 2.34 -11.67
N PRO A 227 -17.93 1.30 -12.45
CA PRO A 227 -18.89 0.25 -12.80
C PRO A 227 -19.43 -0.42 -11.53
N GLU A 228 -20.71 -0.82 -11.56
CA GLU A 228 -21.34 -1.64 -10.50
C GLU A 228 -20.76 -3.07 -10.43
#